data_AF-A0A919USF7-F1
#
_entry.id   AF-A0A919USF7-F1
#
_cell.length_a   1.000
_cell.length_b   1.000
_cell.length_c   1.000
_cell.angle_alpha   90.00
_cell.angle_beta   90.00
_cell.angle_gamma   90.00
#
_symmetry.space_group_name_H-M   'P 1'
#
loop_
_entity.id
_entity.type
_entity.pdbx_description
1 polymer ?
#
loop_
_entity_poly.entity_id
_entity_poly.type
_entity_poly.pdbx_seq_one_letter_code
_entity_poly.pdbx_strand_id
1 'polypeptide(L)'
;MTRVVLLGSSPGPIGSEAGAPPVPPTDLPLPSLPGAPTVYGRLLQQLASLDPEPVTIARPAQAAAYRAHSARVTESADLAGDLRALADAVEGSTDNVLILPADALLHDELIYQLTKAKRGAIALILREERDENAPEPPPIEEAEPEIGMGVLEGLPQRTRAGRGRVISVGTAHHAVTRPNAALLGPIHLQQKHVAVLAEVARELAELTHLFGPEDDVTELLVFGLVRRGVSVGVRGRRDLFYRRLRQPAEAVAALGEMAAFDEDRARLDNAVKGADGFFTTFFVSTYSRFLARWAARRGLTPNQVTLISIFTGLLAAAAFATGTRTGYVAGGVLIYFAFVFDCVDGQVARYARQFGVLGAWLDATFDRFKEYACFVGLAIGATVSGQFGDGEDVWTLALVALALQSVKHLLDFSFGAANRRKPPVPLPTLDLTAADDRPLREALETRKLSRSGGVHTALRFWARAGRFRPVHWARKMIVFPIGERFAAIAIVTAFFDPRVTFLTLIVWGGIAATYTLTGRLLRSLA
;
A
#
# COMPACT_ATOMS: atom_id res chain seq x y z
N MET A 1 -13.04 -12.85 7.46
CA MET A 1 -13.58 -12.70 6.10
C MET A 1 -13.85 -11.21 5.86
N THR A 2 -14.52 -10.81 4.78
CA THR A 2 -14.86 -9.39 4.55
C THR A 2 -16.32 -9.31 4.17
N ARG A 3 -17.11 -8.65 5.01
CA ARG A 3 -18.52 -8.39 4.77
C ARG A 3 -18.69 -7.24 3.80
N VAL A 4 -19.62 -7.38 2.87
CA VAL A 4 -19.85 -6.40 1.81
C VAL A 4 -21.21 -5.73 1.98
N VAL A 5 -21.23 -4.40 1.88
CA VAL A 5 -22.45 -3.58 1.84
C VAL A 5 -22.46 -2.79 0.52
N LEU A 6 -23.50 -2.98 -0.28
CA LEU A 6 -23.71 -2.30 -1.55
C LEU A 6 -24.77 -1.21 -1.40
N LEU A 7 -24.48 -0.02 -1.91
CA LEU A 7 -25.37 1.14 -1.86
C LEU A 7 -26.08 1.31 -3.21
N GLY A 8 -27.35 0.92 -3.27
CA GLY A 8 -28.18 0.99 -4.49
C GLY A 8 -28.57 2.41 -4.89
N SER A 9 -28.59 3.34 -3.94
CA SER A 9 -29.16 4.69 -4.10
C SER A 9 -28.12 5.82 -3.96
N SER A 10 -26.84 5.51 -4.18
CA SER A 10 -25.74 6.46 -3.97
C SER A 10 -25.81 7.64 -4.97
N PRO A 11 -25.68 8.91 -4.54
CA PRO A 11 -25.72 10.08 -5.43
C PRO A 11 -24.72 9.95 -6.55
N GLY A 12 -25.11 10.23 -7.79
CA GLY A 12 -24.18 10.11 -8.93
C GLY A 12 -23.31 11.35 -9.11
N PRO A 13 -22.31 11.28 -9.99
CA PRO A 13 -21.51 12.45 -10.34
C PRO A 13 -22.37 13.57 -10.96
N ILE A 14 -22.20 14.79 -10.43
CA ILE A 14 -22.74 16.07 -10.90
C ILE A 14 -22.38 16.27 -12.38
N GLY A 15 -23.37 16.62 -13.19
CA GLY A 15 -23.15 16.94 -14.61
C GLY A 15 -23.17 15.75 -15.58
N SER A 16 -23.53 14.54 -15.13
CA SER A 16 -24.03 13.50 -16.07
C SER A 16 -25.25 14.06 -16.81
N GLU A 17 -25.24 14.00 -18.14
CA GLU A 17 -26.08 14.82 -19.02
C GLU A 17 -27.56 14.91 -18.59
N ALA A 18 -28.06 16.15 -18.61
CA ALA A 18 -29.43 16.51 -18.27
C ALA A 18 -30.43 15.92 -19.29
N GLY A 19 -31.32 15.03 -18.83
CA GLY A 19 -32.58 14.74 -19.53
C GLY A 19 -33.25 13.41 -19.20
N ALA A 20 -32.49 12.34 -18.95
CA ALA A 20 -33.05 11.00 -18.72
C ALA A 20 -32.89 10.55 -17.25
N PRO A 21 -33.91 9.91 -16.65
CA PRO A 21 -33.77 9.33 -15.32
C PRO A 21 -32.64 8.28 -15.30
N PRO A 22 -31.91 8.17 -14.17
CA PRO A 22 -30.83 7.18 -14.05
C PRO A 22 -31.40 5.76 -14.19
N VAL A 23 -30.73 4.93 -15.00
CA VAL A 23 -31.09 3.52 -15.15
C VAL A 23 -30.51 2.73 -13.97
N PRO A 24 -31.29 1.84 -13.33
CA PRO A 24 -30.78 0.99 -12.25
C PRO A 24 -29.57 0.17 -12.70
N PRO A 25 -28.53 0.00 -11.85
CA PRO A 25 -27.38 -0.85 -12.16
C PRO A 25 -27.70 -2.30 -12.48
N THR A 26 -28.86 -2.79 -12.05
CA THR A 26 -29.41 -4.11 -12.39
C THR A 26 -29.84 -4.21 -13.84
N ASP A 27 -30.07 -3.08 -14.51
CA ASP A 27 -30.63 -3.00 -15.86
C ASP A 27 -29.63 -2.36 -16.84
N LEU A 28 -28.42 -2.03 -16.38
CA LEU A 28 -27.33 -1.48 -17.19
C LEU A 28 -26.45 -2.63 -17.72
N PRO A 29 -26.60 -3.06 -18.99
CA PRO A 29 -25.80 -4.16 -19.53
C PRO A 29 -24.36 -3.73 -19.83
N LEU A 30 -23.43 -4.69 -19.75
CA LEU A 30 -22.04 -4.55 -20.16
C LEU A 30 -21.78 -5.44 -21.39
N PRO A 31 -22.21 -5.03 -22.60
CA PRO A 31 -22.32 -5.91 -23.76
C PRO A 31 -20.98 -6.43 -24.28
N SER A 32 -19.89 -5.70 -24.05
CA SER A 32 -18.54 -6.11 -24.49
C SER A 32 -17.91 -7.18 -23.59
N LEU A 33 -18.56 -7.57 -22.50
CA LEU A 33 -18.07 -8.60 -21.58
C LEU A 33 -18.74 -9.96 -21.86
N PRO A 34 -18.04 -11.07 -21.62
CA PRO A 34 -18.62 -12.41 -21.76
C PRO A 34 -19.90 -12.56 -20.94
N GLY A 35 -20.98 -13.02 -21.57
CA GLY A 35 -22.29 -13.17 -20.93
C GLY A 35 -23.10 -11.89 -20.77
N ALA A 36 -22.58 -10.74 -21.24
CA ALA A 36 -23.21 -9.43 -21.16
C ALA A 36 -23.86 -9.13 -19.78
N PRO A 37 -23.13 -9.33 -18.66
CA PRO A 37 -23.69 -9.11 -17.33
C PRO A 37 -24.11 -7.65 -17.16
N THR A 38 -25.03 -7.41 -16.25
CA THR A 38 -25.35 -6.05 -15.82
C THR A 38 -24.21 -5.49 -14.96
N VAL A 39 -24.13 -4.17 -14.76
CA VAL A 39 -23.15 -3.54 -13.87
C VAL A 39 -23.19 -4.19 -12.49
N TYR A 40 -24.39 -4.34 -11.94
CA TYR A 40 -24.59 -4.98 -10.65
C TYR A 40 -24.24 -6.48 -10.67
N GLY A 41 -24.64 -7.21 -11.72
CA GLY A 41 -24.33 -8.64 -11.88
C GLY A 41 -22.83 -8.91 -11.94
N ARG A 42 -22.07 -8.08 -12.67
CA ARG A 42 -20.61 -8.14 -12.69
C ARG A 42 -20.03 -7.88 -11.30
N LEU A 43 -20.50 -6.82 -10.62
CA LEU A 43 -20.01 -6.47 -9.29
C LEU A 43 -20.20 -7.63 -8.29
N LEU A 44 -21.37 -8.26 -8.29
CA LEU A 44 -21.63 -9.45 -7.46
C LEU A 44 -20.67 -10.60 -7.79
N GLN A 45 -20.43 -10.88 -9.07
CA GLN A 45 -19.48 -11.92 -9.49
C GLN A 45 -18.06 -11.65 -8.96
N GLN A 46 -17.61 -10.40 -8.98
CA GLN A 46 -16.30 -10.01 -8.47
C GLN A 46 -16.21 -10.17 -6.94
N LEU A 47 -17.30 -9.92 -6.23
CA LEU A 47 -17.37 -9.91 -4.77
C LEU A 47 -17.68 -11.27 -4.14
N ALA A 48 -18.16 -12.25 -4.92
CA ALA A 48 -18.54 -13.57 -4.44
C ALA A 48 -17.45 -14.31 -3.63
N SER A 49 -16.17 -14.05 -3.91
CA SER A 49 -15.04 -14.63 -3.17
C SER A 49 -14.75 -13.96 -1.82
N LEU A 50 -15.27 -12.75 -1.61
CA LEU A 50 -15.15 -11.98 -0.36
C LEU A 50 -16.36 -12.20 0.54
N ASP A 51 -17.55 -12.08 -0.04
CA ASP A 51 -18.84 -12.24 0.60
C ASP A 51 -19.83 -12.85 -0.41
N PRO A 52 -20.30 -14.09 -0.22
CA PRO A 52 -21.24 -14.73 -1.13
C PRO A 52 -22.66 -14.13 -1.05
N GLU A 53 -23.00 -13.41 0.02
CA GLU A 53 -24.34 -12.85 0.25
C GLU A 53 -24.26 -11.37 0.69
N PRO A 54 -23.76 -10.48 -0.18
CA PRO A 54 -23.61 -9.07 0.14
C PRO A 54 -24.96 -8.41 0.44
N VAL A 55 -24.99 -7.54 1.44
CA VAL A 55 -26.18 -6.73 1.78
C VAL A 55 -26.30 -5.59 0.81
N THR A 56 -27.44 -5.44 0.14
CA THR A 56 -27.72 -4.27 -0.70
C THR A 56 -28.78 -3.38 -0.07
N ILE A 57 -28.44 -2.12 0.16
CA ILE A 57 -29.37 -1.10 0.67
C ILE A 57 -29.95 -0.36 -0.54
N ALA A 58 -31.26 -0.40 -0.72
CA ALA A 58 -31.92 0.13 -1.91
C ALA A 58 -33.22 0.86 -1.58
N ARG A 59 -33.64 1.77 -2.46
CA ARG A 59 -35.00 2.34 -2.39
C ARG A 59 -36.05 1.24 -2.60
N PRO A 60 -37.23 1.32 -1.96
CA PRO A 60 -38.31 0.34 -2.13
C PRO A 60 -38.66 0.06 -3.60
N ALA A 61 -38.70 1.12 -4.43
CA ALA A 61 -39.00 1.02 -5.85
C ALA A 61 -37.99 0.15 -6.65
N GLN A 62 -36.75 0.05 -6.19
CA GLN A 62 -35.68 -0.71 -6.86
C GLN A 62 -35.38 -2.05 -6.18
N ALA A 63 -35.93 -2.29 -4.98
CA ALA A 63 -35.60 -3.44 -4.15
C ALA A 63 -35.90 -4.78 -4.85
N ALA A 64 -37.00 -4.86 -5.62
CA ALA A 64 -37.34 -6.07 -6.37
C ALA A 64 -36.28 -6.43 -7.43
N ALA A 65 -35.73 -5.44 -8.13
CA ALA A 65 -34.69 -5.66 -9.14
C ALA A 65 -33.39 -6.17 -8.52
N TYR A 66 -33.00 -5.63 -7.36
CA TYR A 66 -31.85 -6.13 -6.61
C TYR A 66 -32.09 -7.53 -6.03
N ARG A 67 -33.30 -7.83 -5.54
CA ARG A 67 -33.65 -9.16 -5.00
C ARG A 67 -33.54 -10.28 -6.05
N ALA A 68 -33.78 -9.96 -7.32
CA ALA A 68 -33.59 -10.91 -8.41
C ALA A 68 -32.12 -11.36 -8.57
N HIS A 69 -31.17 -10.58 -8.04
CA HIS A 69 -29.73 -10.80 -8.15
C HIS A 69 -29.06 -11.12 -6.79
N SER A 70 -29.65 -10.73 -5.65
CA SER A 70 -29.14 -10.98 -4.29
C SER A 70 -30.26 -11.41 -3.32
N ALA A 71 -29.97 -12.37 -2.44
CA ALA A 71 -30.91 -12.81 -1.41
C ALA A 71 -31.12 -11.77 -0.29
N ARG A 72 -30.20 -10.81 -0.10
CA ARG A 72 -30.19 -9.89 1.06
C ARG A 72 -30.27 -8.42 0.66
N VAL A 73 -31.50 -7.92 0.56
CA VAL A 73 -31.81 -6.52 0.27
C VAL A 73 -32.50 -5.87 1.46
N THR A 74 -31.97 -4.73 1.91
CA THR A 74 -32.58 -3.87 2.93
C THR A 74 -33.19 -2.66 2.25
N GLU A 75 -34.49 -2.45 2.47
CA GLU A 75 -35.19 -1.29 1.92
C GLU A 75 -34.99 -0.06 2.80
N SER A 76 -34.75 1.10 2.17
CA SER A 76 -34.59 2.37 2.87
C SER A 76 -35.18 3.51 2.04
N ALA A 77 -35.97 4.38 2.66
CA ALA A 77 -36.68 5.46 1.97
C ALA A 77 -35.80 6.68 1.67
N ASP A 78 -34.83 7.00 2.53
CA ASP A 78 -34.06 8.23 2.48
C ASP A 78 -32.60 8.04 2.96
N LEU A 79 -31.84 9.13 3.00
CA LEU A 79 -30.44 9.13 3.44
C LEU A 79 -30.29 8.66 4.90
N ALA A 80 -31.22 9.05 5.78
CA ALA A 80 -31.17 8.66 7.19
C ALA A 80 -31.41 7.15 7.35
N GLY A 81 -32.36 6.61 6.60
CA GLY A 81 -32.60 5.17 6.49
C GLY A 81 -31.38 4.43 5.93
N ASP A 82 -30.66 4.99 4.96
CA ASP A 82 -29.47 4.33 4.38
C ASP A 82 -28.37 4.19 5.42
N LEU A 83 -28.14 5.25 6.19
CA LEU A 83 -27.16 5.28 7.26
C LEU A 83 -27.52 4.32 8.41
N ARG A 84 -28.80 4.26 8.81
CA ARG A 84 -29.28 3.31 9.84
C ARG A 84 -29.18 1.86 9.35
N ALA A 85 -29.65 1.58 8.13
CA ALA A 85 -29.55 0.26 7.51
C ALA A 85 -28.10 -0.21 7.38
N LEU A 86 -27.18 0.71 7.08
CA LEU A 86 -25.74 0.42 7.03
C LEU A 86 -25.18 0.11 8.42
N ALA A 87 -25.55 0.90 9.44
CA ALA A 87 -25.17 0.62 10.82
C ALA A 87 -25.61 -0.79 11.24
N ASP A 88 -26.87 -1.14 10.98
CA ASP A 88 -27.45 -2.44 11.34
C ASP A 88 -26.83 -3.59 10.52
N ALA A 89 -26.45 -3.33 9.27
CA ALA A 89 -25.77 -4.31 8.42
C ALA A 89 -24.37 -4.66 8.92
N VAL A 90 -23.66 -3.73 9.58
CA VAL A 90 -22.28 -3.94 10.02
C VAL A 90 -22.17 -4.18 11.53
N GLU A 91 -23.19 -3.83 12.30
CA GLU A 91 -23.19 -3.98 13.76
C GLU A 91 -22.92 -5.43 14.19
N GLY A 92 -22.08 -5.58 15.22
CA GLY A 92 -21.69 -6.88 15.75
C GLY A 92 -20.81 -7.73 14.82
N SER A 93 -20.50 -7.25 13.60
CA SER A 93 -19.64 -7.99 12.67
C SER A 93 -18.22 -8.14 13.22
N THR A 94 -17.72 -9.36 13.21
CA THR A 94 -16.31 -9.68 13.50
C THR A 94 -15.44 -9.67 12.24
N ASP A 95 -16.01 -9.37 11.08
CA ASP A 95 -15.31 -9.29 9.82
C ASP A 95 -14.87 -7.86 9.49
N ASN A 96 -13.92 -7.76 8.55
CA ASN A 96 -13.67 -6.49 7.87
C ASN A 96 -14.91 -6.10 7.06
N VAL A 97 -15.06 -4.82 6.74
CA VAL A 97 -16.21 -4.31 5.98
C VAL A 97 -15.72 -3.62 4.70
N LEU A 98 -16.36 -3.92 3.57
CA LEU A 98 -16.19 -3.24 2.29
C LEU A 98 -17.54 -2.61 1.90
N ILE A 99 -17.55 -1.31 1.64
CA ILE A 99 -18.75 -0.57 1.22
C ILE A 99 -18.50 0.01 -0.16
N LEU A 100 -19.45 -0.22 -1.07
CA LEU A 100 -19.33 0.14 -2.48
C LEU A 100 -20.65 0.69 -3.00
N PRO A 101 -20.64 1.72 -3.87
CA PRO A 101 -21.79 2.04 -4.71
C PRO A 101 -22.14 0.85 -5.62
N ALA A 102 -23.43 0.52 -5.74
CA ALA A 102 -23.91 -0.60 -6.57
C ALA A 102 -23.75 -0.36 -8.08
N ASP A 103 -23.51 0.89 -8.47
CA ASP A 103 -23.27 1.36 -9.83
C ASP A 103 -21.77 1.40 -10.21
N ALA A 104 -20.89 0.84 -9.36
CA ALA A 104 -19.45 0.85 -9.56
C ALA A 104 -18.99 -0.17 -10.60
N LEU A 105 -18.25 0.31 -11.61
CA LEU A 105 -17.46 -0.48 -12.55
C LEU A 105 -15.97 -0.33 -12.23
N LEU A 106 -15.30 -1.45 -11.90
CA LEU A 106 -13.90 -1.43 -11.46
C LEU A 106 -13.14 -2.73 -11.77
N HIS A 107 -11.81 -2.65 -11.78
CA HIS A 107 -10.92 -3.80 -11.92
C HIS A 107 -10.88 -4.69 -10.66
N ASP A 108 -10.66 -5.99 -10.84
CA ASP A 108 -10.55 -6.97 -9.75
C ASP A 108 -9.35 -6.66 -8.84
N GLU A 109 -8.25 -6.22 -9.43
CA GLU A 109 -7.07 -5.78 -8.70
C GLU A 109 -7.35 -4.59 -7.80
N LEU A 110 -8.28 -3.70 -8.16
CA LEU A 110 -8.62 -2.56 -7.30
C LEU A 110 -9.35 -3.03 -6.04
N ILE A 111 -10.29 -3.97 -6.18
CA ILE A 111 -10.98 -4.61 -5.05
C ILE A 111 -9.96 -5.32 -4.15
N TYR A 112 -9.05 -6.09 -4.75
CA TYR A 112 -7.99 -6.78 -4.01
C TYR A 112 -7.09 -5.79 -3.24
N GLN A 113 -6.67 -4.69 -3.86
CA GLN A 113 -5.80 -3.71 -3.21
C GLN A 113 -6.49 -2.96 -2.07
N LEU A 114 -7.78 -2.65 -2.20
CA LEU A 114 -8.56 -2.01 -1.14
C LEU A 114 -8.70 -2.96 0.07
N THR A 115 -9.06 -4.22 -0.18
CA THR A 115 -9.33 -5.22 0.88
C THR A 115 -8.08 -5.77 1.55
N LYS A 116 -6.93 -5.78 0.86
CA LYS A 116 -5.63 -6.19 1.45
C LYS A 116 -4.85 -5.03 2.06
N ALA A 117 -5.39 -3.83 2.08
CA ALA A 117 -4.75 -2.70 2.72
C ALA A 117 -4.51 -2.97 4.22
N LYS A 118 -3.24 -2.85 4.65
CA LYS A 118 -2.86 -3.01 6.07
C LYS A 118 -3.33 -1.86 6.97
N ARG A 119 -3.98 -0.85 6.39
CA ARG A 119 -4.47 0.32 7.13
C ARG A 119 -5.77 -0.04 7.85
N GLY A 120 -6.01 0.60 9.00
CA GLY A 120 -7.24 0.42 9.77
C GLY A 120 -8.50 0.71 8.95
N ALA A 121 -8.47 1.78 8.18
CA ALA A 121 -9.47 2.10 7.17
C ALA A 121 -8.77 2.65 5.90
N ILE A 122 -9.39 2.49 4.75
CA ILE A 122 -8.92 3.02 3.47
C ILE A 122 -10.11 3.45 2.61
N ALA A 123 -9.98 4.60 1.96
CA ALA A 123 -10.95 5.10 1.00
C ALA A 123 -10.30 5.29 -0.37
N LEU A 124 -11.05 5.02 -1.43
CA LEU A 124 -10.66 5.33 -2.78
C LEU A 124 -10.93 6.82 -3.07
N ILE A 125 -9.90 7.53 -3.52
CA ILE A 125 -10.00 8.97 -3.84
C ILE A 125 -9.46 9.25 -5.24
N LEU A 126 -9.93 10.34 -5.81
CA LEU A 126 -9.30 11.03 -6.92
C LEU A 126 -8.62 12.29 -6.38
N ARG A 127 -7.35 12.50 -6.70
CA ARG A 127 -6.64 13.73 -6.32
C ARG A 127 -6.66 14.68 -7.49
N GLU A 128 -6.82 15.96 -7.16
CA GLU A 128 -6.57 17.04 -8.11
C GLU A 128 -5.16 16.91 -8.68
N GLU A 129 -5.07 17.01 -10.01
CA GLU A 129 -3.78 17.10 -10.68
C GLU A 129 -3.24 18.50 -10.48
N ARG A 130 -2.01 18.61 -9.94
CA ARG A 130 -1.38 19.90 -9.74
C ARG A 130 -0.88 20.40 -11.09
N ASP A 131 -1.51 21.46 -11.61
CA ASP A 131 -0.93 22.24 -12.69
C ASP A 131 0.34 22.95 -12.17
N GLU A 132 1.48 22.64 -12.78
CA GLU A 132 2.78 23.22 -12.41
C GLU A 132 2.85 24.72 -12.72
N ASN A 133 1.99 25.21 -13.64
CA ASN A 133 1.94 26.61 -14.05
C ASN A 133 0.93 27.44 -13.26
N ALA A 134 0.06 26.80 -12.47
CA ALA A 134 -0.92 27.51 -11.65
C ALA A 134 -0.23 28.27 -10.50
N PRO A 135 -0.78 29.44 -10.08
CA PRO A 135 -0.27 30.18 -8.93
C PRO A 135 -0.15 29.28 -7.70
N GLU A 136 0.91 29.45 -6.92
CA GLU A 136 1.07 28.65 -5.71
C GLU A 136 -0.06 28.99 -4.73
N PRO A 137 -0.88 28.01 -4.31
CA PRO A 137 -1.98 28.27 -3.38
C PRO A 137 -1.44 28.78 -2.05
N PRO A 138 -2.20 29.65 -1.35
CA PRO A 138 -1.77 30.28 -0.11
C PRO A 138 -1.33 29.24 0.93
N PRO A 139 -0.37 29.59 1.82
CA PRO A 139 0.00 28.76 2.96
C PRO A 139 -1.25 28.23 3.68
N ILE A 140 -1.17 27.01 4.20
CA ILE A 140 -2.35 26.40 4.82
C ILE A 140 -2.82 27.17 6.06
N GLU A 141 -1.91 27.89 6.69
CA GLU A 141 -2.14 28.75 7.83
C GLU A 141 -3.04 29.95 7.48
N GLU A 142 -2.97 30.42 6.23
CA GLU A 142 -3.66 31.61 5.69
C GLU A 142 -4.89 31.25 4.85
N ALA A 143 -5.07 29.98 4.50
CA ALA A 143 -6.18 29.55 3.67
C ALA A 143 -7.48 29.47 4.46
N GLU A 144 -8.54 30.06 3.91
CA GLU A 144 -9.89 29.98 4.46
C GLU A 144 -10.57 28.66 4.08
N PRO A 145 -11.36 28.05 4.99
CA PRO A 145 -12.19 26.90 4.65
C PRO A 145 -13.24 27.24 3.60
N GLU A 146 -13.50 26.30 2.69
CA GLU A 146 -14.53 26.41 1.66
C GLU A 146 -15.36 25.13 1.56
N ILE A 147 -16.63 25.25 1.15
CA ILE A 147 -17.53 24.11 0.91
C ILE A 147 -17.12 23.31 -0.35
N GLY A 148 -16.10 23.77 -1.08
CA GLY A 148 -15.52 23.06 -2.23
C GLY A 148 -16.52 22.92 -3.36
N MET A 149 -16.68 23.98 -4.17
CA MET A 149 -17.58 23.98 -5.34
C MET A 149 -16.94 23.35 -6.59
N GLY A 150 -15.64 23.03 -6.52
CA GLY A 150 -14.93 22.30 -7.57
C GLY A 150 -15.46 20.88 -7.71
N VAL A 151 -15.30 20.33 -8.91
CA VAL A 151 -15.78 18.98 -9.25
C VAL A 151 -14.66 18.20 -9.93
N LEU A 152 -14.41 16.99 -9.46
CA LEU A 152 -13.46 16.05 -10.08
C LEU A 152 -14.24 14.85 -10.60
N GLU A 153 -14.36 14.73 -11.93
CA GLU A 153 -15.12 13.67 -12.60
C GLU A 153 -16.58 13.57 -12.13
N GLY A 154 -17.21 14.74 -12.02
CA GLY A 154 -18.57 14.88 -11.53
C GLY A 154 -18.70 14.75 -10.00
N LEU A 155 -17.65 14.42 -9.25
CA LEU A 155 -17.75 14.30 -7.79
C LEU A 155 -17.29 15.58 -7.08
N PRO A 156 -17.94 15.99 -5.97
CA PRO A 156 -17.54 17.17 -5.21
C PRO A 156 -16.08 17.10 -4.75
N GLN A 157 -15.30 18.15 -5.03
CA GLN A 157 -13.94 18.31 -4.52
C GLN A 157 -13.99 18.90 -3.10
N ARG A 158 -14.40 18.05 -2.14
CA ARG A 158 -14.58 18.45 -0.72
C ARG A 158 -13.61 17.77 0.23
N THR A 159 -12.72 16.93 -0.26
CA THR A 159 -11.81 16.16 0.59
C THR A 159 -10.41 16.75 0.60
N ARG A 160 -9.82 16.87 1.79
CA ARG A 160 -8.40 17.14 1.95
C ARG A 160 -7.63 15.88 2.30
N ALA A 161 -6.78 15.44 1.38
CA ALA A 161 -5.89 14.31 1.57
C ALA A 161 -4.42 14.76 1.70
N GLY A 162 -3.72 14.22 2.72
CA GLY A 162 -2.34 14.59 3.03
C GLY A 162 -1.58 13.45 3.69
N ARG A 163 -0.28 13.32 3.38
CA ARG A 163 0.61 12.28 3.95
C ARG A 163 0.02 10.85 3.83
N GLY A 164 -0.67 10.60 2.71
CA GLY A 164 -1.27 9.32 2.38
C GLY A 164 -2.53 8.97 3.18
N ARG A 165 -3.17 9.90 3.90
CA ARG A 165 -4.46 9.69 4.57
C ARG A 165 -5.42 10.84 4.29
N VAL A 166 -6.70 10.64 4.56
CA VAL A 166 -7.69 11.71 4.62
C VAL A 166 -7.42 12.53 5.88
N ILE A 167 -7.44 13.86 5.76
CA ILE A 167 -7.22 14.80 6.87
C ILE A 167 -8.53 15.43 7.28
N SER A 168 -9.32 15.88 6.31
CA SER A 168 -10.64 16.46 6.51
C SER A 168 -11.51 16.15 5.29
N VAL A 169 -12.82 16.13 5.50
CA VAL A 169 -13.85 15.91 4.48
C VAL A 169 -14.91 16.98 4.70
N GLY A 170 -15.39 17.57 3.62
CA GLY A 170 -16.47 18.56 3.63
C GLY A 170 -17.79 17.89 3.32
N THR A 171 -18.85 18.68 3.44
CA THR A 171 -20.22 18.32 3.01
C THR A 171 -20.85 19.59 2.45
N ALA A 172 -22.13 19.55 2.08
CA ALA A 172 -22.85 20.75 1.63
C ALA A 172 -22.86 21.90 2.66
N HIS A 173 -22.62 21.61 3.95
CA HIS A 173 -22.61 22.58 5.05
C HIS A 173 -21.25 22.69 5.74
N HIS A 174 -20.32 21.77 5.47
CA HIS A 174 -19.05 21.69 6.16
C HIS A 174 -17.89 22.10 5.27
N ALA A 175 -17.23 23.20 5.63
CA ALA A 175 -16.13 23.77 4.87
C ALA A 175 -14.78 23.12 5.23
N VAL A 176 -13.93 22.92 4.23
CA VAL A 176 -12.59 22.34 4.36
C VAL A 176 -11.54 23.32 3.91
N THR A 177 -10.46 23.45 4.68
CA THR A 177 -9.30 24.27 4.29
C THR A 177 -8.54 23.58 3.16
N ARG A 178 -8.54 24.16 1.94
CA ARG A 178 -7.81 23.65 0.76
C ARG A 178 -8.14 22.19 0.40
N PRO A 179 -9.38 21.87 0.03
CA PRO A 179 -9.72 20.56 -0.52
C PRO A 179 -8.88 20.28 -1.78
N ASN A 180 -8.45 19.04 -1.97
CA ASN A 180 -7.54 18.65 -3.05
C ASN A 180 -7.84 17.25 -3.62
N ALA A 181 -9.00 16.71 -3.27
CA ALA A 181 -9.44 15.38 -3.64
C ALA A 181 -10.97 15.26 -3.60
N ALA A 182 -11.47 14.28 -4.34
CA ALA A 182 -12.84 13.79 -4.26
C ALA A 182 -12.84 12.32 -3.80
N LEU A 183 -13.83 11.93 -3.01
CA LEU A 183 -14.06 10.54 -2.62
C LEU A 183 -14.81 9.82 -3.74
N LEU A 184 -14.28 8.67 -4.17
CA LEU A 184 -14.84 7.94 -5.31
C LEU A 184 -15.98 6.99 -4.93
N GLY A 185 -16.14 6.68 -3.64
CA GLY A 185 -17.18 5.76 -3.15
C GLY A 185 -16.62 4.58 -2.35
N PRO A 186 -15.75 3.74 -2.93
CA PRO A 186 -15.25 2.55 -2.25
C PRO A 186 -14.53 2.84 -0.92
N ILE A 187 -14.98 2.22 0.16
CA ILE A 187 -14.31 2.27 1.48
C ILE A 187 -14.14 0.85 2.04
N HIS A 188 -12.99 0.57 2.64
CA HIS A 188 -12.73 -0.67 3.35
C HIS A 188 -12.22 -0.40 4.77
N LEU A 189 -12.76 -1.12 5.74
CA LEU A 189 -12.45 -0.99 7.15
C LEU A 189 -12.07 -2.35 7.76
N GLN A 190 -11.06 -2.33 8.62
CA GLN A 190 -10.74 -3.46 9.48
C GLN A 190 -11.78 -3.58 10.60
N GLN A 191 -12.04 -4.83 11.04
CA GLN A 191 -12.97 -5.18 12.12
C GLN A 191 -12.92 -4.21 13.33
N LYS A 192 -11.74 -3.81 13.77
CA LYS A 192 -11.54 -2.92 14.94
C LYS A 192 -12.22 -1.54 14.84
N HIS A 193 -12.62 -1.11 13.65
CA HIS A 193 -13.29 0.17 13.42
C HIS A 193 -14.79 0.02 13.10
N VAL A 194 -15.31 -1.21 13.07
CA VAL A 194 -16.71 -1.49 12.69
C VAL A 194 -17.69 -0.91 13.71
N ALA A 195 -17.39 -1.01 15.00
CA ALA A 195 -18.24 -0.40 16.05
C ALA A 195 -18.33 1.13 15.89
N VAL A 196 -17.19 1.80 15.65
CA VAL A 196 -17.13 3.24 15.43
C VAL A 196 -17.88 3.63 14.15
N LEU A 197 -17.78 2.81 13.09
CA LEU A 197 -18.53 3.03 11.85
C LEU A 197 -20.04 2.98 12.08
N ALA A 198 -20.54 2.00 12.84
CA ALA A 198 -21.97 1.87 13.13
C ALA A 198 -22.50 3.05 13.98
N GLU A 199 -21.74 3.46 15.00
CA GLU A 199 -22.05 4.64 15.82
C GLU A 199 -22.10 5.91 14.98
N VAL A 200 -21.05 6.15 14.17
CA VAL A 200 -20.97 7.29 13.25
C VAL A 200 -22.15 7.31 12.28
N ALA A 201 -22.49 6.17 11.69
CA ALA A 201 -23.60 6.09 10.74
C ALA A 201 -24.94 6.47 11.42
N ARG A 202 -25.20 6.01 12.65
CA ARG A 202 -26.42 6.38 13.39
C ARG A 202 -26.47 7.86 13.72
N GLU A 203 -25.37 8.44 14.18
CA GLU A 203 -25.32 9.88 14.47
C GLU A 203 -25.53 10.72 13.21
N LEU A 204 -24.90 10.35 12.10
CA LEU A 204 -25.10 11.03 10.82
C LEU A 204 -26.56 10.92 10.34
N ALA A 205 -27.26 9.81 10.64
CA ALA A 205 -28.67 9.66 10.28
C ALA A 205 -29.56 10.73 10.95
N GLU A 206 -29.24 11.12 12.19
CA GLU A 206 -29.93 12.19 12.92
C GLU A 206 -29.56 13.60 12.41
N LEU A 207 -28.41 13.73 11.74
CA LEU A 207 -27.89 14.99 11.20
C LEU A 207 -28.19 15.20 9.71
N THR A 208 -29.04 14.38 9.10
CA THR A 208 -29.32 14.45 7.65
C THR A 208 -29.87 15.77 7.13
N HIS A 209 -30.46 16.58 8.02
CA HIS A 209 -30.88 17.95 7.70
C HIS A 209 -29.71 18.91 7.42
N LEU A 210 -28.46 18.51 7.71
CA LEU A 210 -27.22 19.26 7.46
C LEU A 210 -26.47 18.76 6.21
N PHE A 211 -27.07 17.89 5.39
CA PHE A 211 -26.44 17.32 4.21
C PHE A 211 -27.24 17.66 2.94
N GLY A 212 -26.51 17.85 1.85
CA GLY A 212 -27.06 18.14 0.53
C GLY A 212 -27.38 16.86 -0.25
N PRO A 213 -28.17 16.97 -1.34
CA PRO A 213 -28.49 15.85 -2.22
C PRO A 213 -27.26 15.24 -2.91
N GLU A 214 -26.15 15.98 -2.99
CA GLU A 214 -24.88 15.54 -3.55
C GLU A 214 -23.98 14.81 -2.54
N ASP A 215 -24.27 14.89 -1.23
CA ASP A 215 -23.45 14.27 -0.20
C ASP A 215 -23.67 12.75 -0.20
N ASP A 216 -22.65 12.00 -0.62
CA ASP A 216 -22.70 10.55 -0.72
C ASP A 216 -22.60 9.88 0.66
N VAL A 217 -23.36 8.80 0.90
CA VAL A 217 -23.28 8.00 2.13
C VAL A 217 -21.83 7.62 2.46
N THR A 218 -21.05 7.18 1.47
CA THR A 218 -19.65 6.81 1.67
C THR A 218 -18.77 8.00 2.05
N GLU A 219 -19.04 9.18 1.49
CA GLU A 219 -18.38 10.43 1.84
C GLU A 219 -18.69 10.82 3.28
N LEU A 220 -19.97 10.78 3.67
CA LEU A 220 -20.44 11.04 5.02
C LEU A 220 -19.83 10.07 6.05
N LEU A 221 -19.69 8.79 5.70
CA LEU A 221 -19.03 7.82 6.58
C LEU A 221 -17.54 8.15 6.77
N VAL A 222 -16.82 8.51 5.69
CA VAL A 222 -15.41 8.91 5.81
C VAL A 222 -15.29 10.21 6.61
N PHE A 223 -16.18 11.18 6.40
CA PHE A 223 -16.31 12.40 7.18
C PHE A 223 -16.42 12.10 8.68
N GLY A 224 -17.41 11.27 9.07
CA GLY A 224 -17.63 10.96 10.47
C GLY A 224 -16.50 10.15 11.11
N LEU A 225 -15.94 9.18 10.38
CA LEU A 225 -14.76 8.42 10.84
C LEU A 225 -13.56 9.32 11.10
N VAL A 226 -13.25 10.23 10.17
CA VAL A 226 -12.12 11.17 10.30
C VAL A 226 -12.34 12.10 11.48
N ARG A 227 -13.56 12.61 11.66
CA ARG A 227 -13.95 13.47 12.80
C ARG A 227 -13.92 12.73 14.14
N ARG A 228 -14.15 11.41 14.17
CA ARG A 228 -13.91 10.54 15.33
C ARG A 228 -12.44 10.12 15.51
N GLY A 229 -11.52 10.71 14.75
CA GLY A 229 -10.07 10.47 14.88
C GLY A 229 -9.57 9.19 14.21
N VAL A 230 -10.43 8.47 13.48
CA VAL A 230 -10.04 7.27 12.74
C VAL A 230 -9.13 7.67 11.57
N SER A 231 -7.94 7.06 11.50
CA SER A 231 -6.98 7.35 10.44
C SER A 231 -7.35 6.62 9.14
N VAL A 232 -8.20 7.24 8.32
CA VAL A 232 -8.59 6.71 7.00
C VAL A 232 -7.47 6.92 5.98
N GLY A 233 -6.86 5.84 5.50
CA GLY A 233 -5.89 5.87 4.42
C GLY A 233 -6.50 6.23 3.07
N VAL A 234 -5.65 6.60 2.11
CA VAL A 234 -6.09 6.89 0.75
C VAL A 234 -5.47 5.90 -0.24
N ARG A 235 -6.29 5.41 -1.18
CA ARG A 235 -5.84 4.77 -2.42
C ARG A 235 -6.31 5.67 -3.57
N GLY A 236 -5.40 6.02 -4.47
CA GLY A 236 -5.79 6.61 -5.77
C GLY A 236 -6.03 5.53 -6.80
N ARG A 237 -6.78 5.79 -7.87
CA ARG A 237 -6.99 4.79 -8.93
C ARG A 237 -5.83 4.65 -9.92
N ARG A 238 -5.06 5.72 -10.22
CA ARG A 238 -3.83 5.80 -11.06
C ARG A 238 -3.68 4.77 -12.19
N ASP A 239 -3.33 3.53 -11.84
CA ASP A 239 -3.01 2.40 -12.71
C ASP A 239 -4.18 1.44 -12.96
N LEU A 240 -5.36 1.70 -12.38
CA LEU A 240 -6.54 0.85 -12.40
C LEU A 240 -7.81 1.67 -12.68
N PHE A 241 -8.77 1.04 -13.34
CA PHE A 241 -10.04 1.67 -13.70
C PHE A 241 -11.04 1.65 -12.53
N TYR A 242 -11.76 2.77 -12.39
CA TYR A 242 -12.95 2.90 -11.54
C TYR A 242 -13.84 3.99 -12.12
N ARG A 243 -15.14 3.70 -12.30
CA ARG A 243 -16.17 4.69 -12.63
C ARG A 243 -17.53 4.24 -12.08
N ARG A 244 -18.43 5.19 -11.84
CA ARG A 244 -19.84 4.94 -11.52
C ARG A 244 -20.69 5.18 -12.77
N LEU A 245 -21.60 4.25 -13.09
CA LEU A 245 -22.37 4.26 -14.33
C LEU A 245 -23.85 4.45 -14.07
N ARG A 246 -24.50 5.36 -14.80
CA ARG A 246 -25.94 5.65 -14.65
C ARG A 246 -26.71 5.50 -15.94
N GLN A 247 -26.03 5.55 -17.07
CA GLN A 247 -26.65 5.48 -18.39
C GLN A 247 -26.04 4.37 -19.26
N PRO A 248 -26.82 3.71 -20.14
CA PRO A 248 -26.30 2.70 -21.05
C PRO A 248 -25.19 3.24 -21.98
N ALA A 249 -25.28 4.50 -22.40
CA ALA A 249 -24.26 5.14 -23.23
C ALA A 249 -22.90 5.24 -22.52
N GLU A 250 -22.90 5.52 -21.21
CA GLU A 250 -21.69 5.58 -20.39
C GLU A 250 -21.03 4.20 -20.26
N ALA A 251 -21.82 3.12 -20.24
CA ALA A 251 -21.30 1.76 -20.08
C ALA A 251 -20.36 1.36 -21.23
N VAL A 252 -20.73 1.69 -22.48
CA VAL A 252 -19.89 1.39 -23.65
C VAL A 252 -18.58 2.19 -23.62
N ALA A 253 -18.66 3.49 -23.35
CA ALA A 253 -17.48 4.36 -23.23
C ALA A 253 -16.56 3.91 -22.09
N ALA A 254 -17.14 3.61 -20.91
CA ALA A 254 -16.40 3.14 -19.75
C ALA A 254 -15.71 1.80 -19.99
N LEU A 255 -16.32 0.87 -20.73
CA LEU A 255 -15.67 -0.38 -21.10
C LEU A 255 -14.48 -0.16 -22.06
N GLY A 256 -14.62 0.76 -23.02
CA GLY A 256 -13.52 1.16 -23.90
C GLY A 256 -12.35 1.78 -23.14
N GLU A 257 -12.64 2.69 -22.21
CA GLU A 257 -11.63 3.27 -21.32
C GLU A 257 -11.00 2.23 -20.39
N MET A 258 -11.81 1.38 -19.76
CA MET A 258 -11.34 0.31 -18.87
C MET A 258 -10.38 -0.63 -19.61
N ALA A 259 -10.64 -0.95 -20.88
CA ALA A 259 -9.76 -1.78 -21.70
C ALA A 259 -8.39 -1.14 -21.99
N ALA A 260 -8.26 0.19 -21.89
CA ALA A 260 -6.98 0.88 -22.03
C ALA A 260 -6.07 0.72 -20.79
N PHE A 261 -6.62 0.32 -19.65
CA PHE A 261 -5.85 0.05 -18.44
C PHE A 261 -5.32 -1.39 -18.44
N ASP A 262 -4.00 -1.53 -18.34
CA ASP A 262 -3.36 -2.84 -18.23
C ASP A 262 -3.31 -3.31 -16.76
N GLU A 263 -4.31 -4.09 -16.38
CA GLU A 263 -4.41 -4.65 -15.03
C GLU A 263 -3.25 -5.62 -14.71
N ASP A 264 -2.73 -6.34 -15.70
CA ASP A 264 -1.58 -7.25 -15.53
C ASP A 264 -0.31 -6.46 -15.21
N ARG A 265 -0.10 -5.35 -15.91
CA ARG A 265 1.01 -4.43 -15.64
C ARG A 265 0.86 -3.76 -14.28
N ALA A 266 -0.35 -3.34 -13.90
CA ALA A 266 -0.60 -2.80 -12.57
C ALA A 266 -0.24 -3.82 -11.47
N ARG A 267 -0.65 -5.09 -11.64
CA ARG A 267 -0.26 -6.20 -10.73
C ARG A 267 1.26 -6.39 -10.69
N LEU A 268 1.92 -6.33 -11.85
CA LEU A 268 3.36 -6.50 -11.98
C LEU A 268 4.16 -5.38 -11.29
N ASP A 269 3.74 -4.13 -11.48
CA ASP A 269 4.39 -2.97 -10.87
C ASP A 269 4.20 -2.95 -9.36
N ASN A 270 3.01 -3.33 -8.88
CA ASN A 270 2.73 -3.50 -7.45
C ASN A 270 3.41 -4.75 -6.83
N ALA A 271 3.84 -5.71 -7.66
CA ALA A 271 4.59 -6.87 -7.19
C ALA A 271 6.02 -6.50 -6.78
N VAL A 272 6.57 -5.35 -7.19
CA VAL A 272 7.89 -4.88 -6.73
C VAL A 272 7.75 -4.10 -5.42
N LYS A 273 8.62 -4.36 -4.44
CA LYS A 273 8.62 -3.64 -3.17
C LYS A 273 9.05 -2.18 -3.41
N GLY A 274 8.16 -1.22 -3.16
CA GLY A 274 8.48 0.21 -3.33
C GLY A 274 9.53 0.80 -2.37
N ALA A 275 10.11 -0.02 -1.48
CA ALA A 275 11.08 0.42 -0.46
C ALA A 275 12.46 -0.23 -0.60
N ASP A 276 12.77 -0.83 -1.75
CA ASP A 276 14.02 -1.54 -1.99
C ASP A 276 15.27 -0.64 -1.88
N GLY A 277 16.43 -1.30 -1.75
CA GLY A 277 17.74 -0.66 -1.82
C GLY A 277 18.05 -0.13 -3.22
N PHE A 278 19.10 0.66 -3.34
CA PHE A 278 19.60 1.15 -4.63
C PHE A 278 19.91 -0.01 -5.56
N PHE A 279 20.70 -0.97 -5.09
CA PHE A 279 21.15 -2.08 -5.95
C PHE A 279 19.97 -2.92 -6.43
N THR A 280 19.09 -3.33 -5.51
CA THR A 280 17.89 -4.09 -5.84
C THR A 280 16.99 -3.33 -6.81
N THR A 281 16.79 -2.03 -6.63
CA THR A 281 15.92 -1.24 -7.51
C THR A 281 16.43 -1.20 -8.95
N PHE A 282 17.71 -0.87 -9.15
CA PHE A 282 18.23 -0.60 -10.50
C PHE A 282 18.79 -1.84 -11.20
N PHE A 283 19.41 -2.76 -10.46
CA PHE A 283 20.14 -3.90 -11.01
C PHE A 283 19.40 -5.23 -10.88
N VAL A 284 18.22 -5.27 -10.24
CA VAL A 284 17.43 -6.50 -10.08
C VAL A 284 15.98 -6.26 -10.49
N SER A 285 15.26 -5.41 -9.76
CA SER A 285 13.81 -5.19 -9.90
C SER A 285 13.40 -4.68 -11.29
N THR A 286 14.29 -4.02 -12.02
CA THR A 286 14.06 -3.56 -13.41
C THR A 286 13.61 -4.69 -14.33
N TYR A 287 14.21 -5.88 -14.19
CA TYR A 287 13.91 -7.04 -15.04
C TYR A 287 13.33 -8.24 -14.27
N SER A 288 13.63 -8.39 -12.97
CA SER A 288 13.19 -9.56 -12.18
C SER A 288 11.66 -9.68 -12.12
N ARG A 289 10.93 -8.56 -12.18
CA ARG A 289 9.47 -8.57 -12.25
C ARG A 289 8.96 -9.40 -13.44
N PHE A 290 9.63 -9.33 -14.59
CA PHE A 290 9.24 -10.12 -15.76
C PHE A 290 9.52 -11.62 -15.56
N LEU A 291 10.60 -11.97 -14.85
CA LEU A 291 10.85 -13.35 -14.43
C LEU A 291 9.77 -13.83 -13.46
N ALA A 292 9.33 -13.00 -12.53
CA ALA A 292 8.24 -13.32 -11.60
C ALA A 292 6.93 -13.58 -12.35
N ARG A 293 6.59 -12.73 -13.33
CA ARG A 293 5.44 -12.96 -14.20
C ARG A 293 5.55 -14.27 -14.97
N TRP A 294 6.72 -14.53 -15.58
CA TRP A 294 6.96 -15.77 -16.30
C TRP A 294 6.81 -17.00 -15.39
N ALA A 295 7.41 -16.97 -14.20
CA ALA A 295 7.34 -18.04 -13.22
C ALA A 295 5.90 -18.31 -12.76
N ALA A 296 5.16 -17.26 -12.41
CA ALA A 296 3.76 -17.35 -12.01
C ALA A 296 2.87 -17.94 -13.12
N ARG A 297 3.06 -17.51 -14.37
CA ARG A 297 2.32 -18.05 -15.54
C ARG A 297 2.66 -19.51 -15.84
N ARG A 298 3.83 -19.99 -15.41
CA ARG A 298 4.23 -21.41 -15.50
C ARG A 298 3.80 -22.23 -14.28
N GLY A 299 3.08 -21.64 -13.33
CA GLY A 299 2.60 -22.33 -12.13
C GLY A 299 3.69 -22.60 -11.08
N LEU A 300 4.86 -21.94 -11.18
CA LEU A 300 5.89 -22.04 -10.14
C LEU A 300 5.41 -21.34 -8.87
N THR A 301 5.45 -22.06 -7.76
CA THR A 301 5.12 -21.53 -6.44
C THR A 301 6.26 -20.66 -5.89
N PRO A 302 5.98 -19.66 -5.03
CA PRO A 302 7.01 -18.87 -4.37
C PRO A 302 8.08 -19.74 -3.69
N ASN A 303 7.66 -20.78 -2.95
CA ASN A 303 8.57 -21.67 -2.23
C ASN A 303 9.51 -22.42 -3.18
N GLN A 304 9.06 -22.82 -4.38
CA GLN A 304 9.93 -23.45 -5.38
C GLN A 304 11.01 -22.48 -5.87
N VAL A 305 10.65 -21.22 -6.10
CA VAL A 305 11.61 -20.17 -6.49
C VAL A 305 12.60 -19.89 -5.36
N THR A 306 12.13 -19.85 -4.10
CA THR A 306 13.01 -19.74 -2.92
C THR A 306 14.02 -20.89 -2.86
N LEU A 307 13.59 -22.13 -3.12
CA LEU A 307 14.50 -23.29 -3.16
C LEU A 307 15.56 -23.16 -4.26
N ILE A 308 15.19 -22.65 -5.45
CA ILE A 308 16.14 -22.36 -6.53
C ILE A 308 17.17 -21.30 -6.07
N SER A 309 16.71 -20.25 -5.39
CA SER A 309 17.60 -19.23 -4.80
C SER A 309 18.59 -19.84 -3.80
N ILE A 310 18.09 -20.66 -2.87
CA ILE A 310 18.91 -21.33 -1.84
C ILE A 310 19.97 -22.22 -2.48
N PHE A 311 19.55 -23.08 -3.42
CA PHE A 311 20.46 -23.99 -4.11
C PHE A 311 21.54 -23.23 -4.87
N THR A 312 21.16 -22.16 -5.59
CA THR A 312 22.12 -21.30 -6.31
C THR A 312 23.11 -20.63 -5.35
N GLY A 313 22.65 -20.18 -4.17
CA GLY A 313 23.51 -19.61 -3.14
C GLY A 313 24.51 -20.61 -2.55
N LEU A 314 24.10 -21.87 -2.38
CA LEU A 314 25.01 -22.94 -1.96
C LEU A 314 26.05 -23.28 -3.02
N LEU A 315 25.67 -23.29 -4.31
CA LEU A 315 26.63 -23.42 -5.41
C LEU A 315 27.63 -22.26 -5.44
N ALA A 316 27.19 -21.04 -5.14
CA ALA A 316 28.07 -19.89 -5.03
C ALA A 316 29.11 -20.09 -3.90
N ALA A 317 28.66 -20.51 -2.72
CA ALA A 317 29.54 -20.83 -1.60
C ALA A 317 30.55 -21.93 -1.93
N ALA A 318 30.13 -23.00 -2.62
CA ALA A 318 31.01 -24.06 -3.09
C ALA A 318 32.03 -23.55 -4.13
N ALA A 319 31.63 -22.67 -5.04
CA ALA A 319 32.53 -22.05 -6.00
C ALA A 319 33.59 -21.16 -5.31
N PHE A 320 33.18 -20.38 -4.30
CA PHE A 320 34.11 -19.62 -3.45
C PHE A 320 35.10 -20.53 -2.72
N ALA A 321 34.65 -21.68 -2.22
CA ALA A 321 35.50 -22.64 -1.50
C ALA A 321 36.62 -23.25 -2.34
N THR A 322 36.57 -23.16 -3.67
CA THR A 322 37.66 -23.65 -4.53
C THR A 322 38.97 -22.86 -4.37
N GLY A 323 38.92 -21.63 -3.85
CA GLY A 323 40.11 -20.79 -3.66
C GLY A 323 40.75 -20.29 -4.96
N THR A 324 40.13 -20.53 -6.12
CA THR A 324 40.64 -20.10 -7.43
C THR A 324 39.98 -18.80 -7.87
N ARG A 325 40.68 -17.99 -8.67
CA ARG A 325 40.10 -16.76 -9.23
C ARG A 325 38.84 -17.03 -10.07
N THR A 326 38.85 -18.11 -10.85
CA THR A 326 37.68 -18.56 -11.62
C THR A 326 36.52 -18.95 -10.71
N GLY A 327 36.79 -19.63 -9.60
CA GLY A 327 35.79 -19.96 -8.58
C GLY A 327 35.21 -18.72 -7.89
N TYR A 328 36.04 -17.72 -7.62
CA TYR A 328 35.60 -16.42 -7.07
C TYR A 328 34.70 -15.65 -8.04
N VAL A 329 35.04 -15.59 -9.32
CA VAL A 329 34.18 -14.97 -10.34
C VAL A 329 32.88 -15.74 -10.52
N ALA A 330 32.95 -17.08 -10.63
CA ALA A 330 31.77 -17.93 -10.76
C ALA A 330 30.84 -17.81 -9.54
N GLY A 331 31.40 -17.84 -8.33
CA GLY A 331 30.65 -17.63 -7.09
C GLY A 331 30.01 -16.25 -7.04
N GLY A 332 30.70 -15.21 -7.49
CA GLY A 332 30.17 -13.84 -7.57
C GLY A 332 28.96 -13.73 -8.52
N VAL A 333 29.02 -14.39 -9.68
CA VAL A 333 27.89 -14.46 -10.62
C VAL A 333 26.73 -15.27 -10.03
N LEU A 334 27.02 -16.43 -9.42
CA LEU A 334 25.99 -17.29 -8.83
C LEU A 334 25.28 -16.60 -7.67
N ILE A 335 26.00 -15.92 -6.77
CA ILE A 335 25.38 -15.24 -5.63
C ILE A 335 24.52 -14.05 -6.06
N TYR A 336 24.90 -13.37 -7.16
CA TYR A 336 24.04 -12.36 -7.78
C TYR A 336 22.72 -12.98 -8.27
N PHE A 337 22.77 -14.08 -9.03
CA PHE A 337 21.54 -14.74 -9.50
C PHE A 337 20.71 -15.36 -8.36
N ALA A 338 21.36 -15.90 -7.32
CA ALA A 338 20.67 -16.35 -6.12
C ALA A 338 19.85 -15.19 -5.51
N PHE A 339 20.41 -13.99 -5.43
CA PHE A 339 19.71 -12.79 -4.97
C PHE A 339 18.59 -12.33 -5.93
N VAL A 340 18.78 -12.49 -7.25
CA VAL A 340 17.70 -12.24 -8.22
C VAL A 340 16.52 -13.17 -7.96
N PHE A 341 16.75 -14.48 -7.82
CA PHE A 341 15.67 -15.44 -7.56
C PHE A 341 14.97 -15.21 -6.22
N ASP A 342 15.71 -14.76 -5.22
CA ASP A 342 15.15 -14.32 -3.94
C ASP A 342 14.17 -13.15 -4.11
N CYS A 343 14.55 -12.13 -4.89
CA CYS A 343 13.63 -11.05 -5.21
C CYS A 343 12.41 -11.54 -6.01
N VAL A 344 12.61 -12.52 -6.90
CA VAL A 344 11.55 -13.12 -7.74
C VAL A 344 10.54 -13.88 -6.90
N ASP A 345 10.93 -14.65 -5.87
CA ASP A 345 9.97 -15.44 -5.08
C ASP A 345 8.90 -14.57 -4.42
N GLY A 346 9.30 -13.43 -3.87
CA GLY A 346 8.41 -12.50 -3.20
C GLY A 346 7.59 -11.71 -4.21
N GLN A 347 8.14 -11.46 -5.40
CA GLN A 347 7.40 -10.87 -6.52
C GLN A 347 6.34 -11.85 -7.05
N VAL A 348 6.65 -13.14 -7.17
CA VAL A 348 5.68 -14.20 -7.52
C VAL A 348 4.57 -14.28 -6.47
N ALA A 349 4.92 -14.29 -5.19
CA ALA A 349 3.94 -14.31 -4.09
C ALA A 349 2.95 -13.12 -4.18
N ARG A 350 3.45 -11.92 -4.50
CA ARG A 350 2.61 -10.72 -4.64
C ARG A 350 1.77 -10.74 -5.91
N TYR A 351 2.38 -11.09 -7.04
CA TYR A 351 1.73 -11.10 -8.36
C TYR A 351 0.66 -12.21 -8.46
N ALA A 352 0.98 -13.42 -8.01
CA ALA A 352 0.05 -14.56 -8.00
C ALA A 352 -0.89 -14.56 -6.78
N ARG A 353 -0.76 -13.56 -5.88
CA ARG A 353 -1.52 -13.44 -4.61
C ARG A 353 -1.39 -14.67 -3.69
N GLN A 354 -0.27 -15.39 -3.80
CA GLN A 354 0.05 -16.57 -3.00
C GLN A 354 0.94 -16.19 -1.83
N PHE A 355 0.34 -15.97 -0.66
CA PHE A 355 1.08 -15.65 0.56
C PHE A 355 0.99 -16.79 1.55
N GLY A 356 2.11 -17.13 2.18
CA GLY A 356 2.17 -18.13 3.24
C GLY A 356 3.09 -17.68 4.36
N VAL A 357 2.75 -18.06 5.60
CA VAL A 357 3.60 -17.83 6.78
C VAL A 357 4.93 -18.57 6.61
N LEU A 358 4.87 -19.81 6.11
CA LEU A 358 6.06 -20.61 5.80
C LEU A 358 6.96 -19.90 4.78
N GLY A 359 6.40 -19.42 3.67
CA GLY A 359 7.18 -18.71 2.64
C GLY A 359 7.85 -17.46 3.19
N ALA A 360 7.12 -16.64 3.97
CA ALA A 360 7.69 -15.46 4.61
C ALA A 360 8.79 -15.78 5.63
N TRP A 361 8.68 -16.92 6.32
CA TRP A 361 9.71 -17.39 7.26
C TRP A 361 10.92 -17.97 6.53
N LEU A 362 10.70 -18.72 5.44
CA LEU A 362 11.77 -19.27 4.58
C LEU A 362 12.60 -18.14 3.97
N ASP A 363 11.96 -17.17 3.29
CA ASP A 363 12.57 -15.95 2.74
C ASP A 363 13.48 -15.27 3.78
N ALA A 364 12.91 -14.92 4.94
CA ALA A 364 13.64 -14.25 6.01
C ALA A 364 14.80 -15.08 6.62
N THR A 365 14.71 -16.41 6.62
CA THR A 365 15.73 -17.30 7.22
C THR A 365 16.85 -17.60 6.24
N PHE A 366 16.49 -17.95 5.01
CA PHE A 366 17.44 -18.41 4.02
C PHE A 366 18.24 -17.29 3.37
N ASP A 367 17.75 -16.04 3.41
CA ASP A 367 18.58 -14.87 3.12
C ASP A 367 19.87 -14.82 3.95
N ARG A 368 19.72 -15.05 5.25
CA ARG A 368 20.85 -15.05 6.19
C ARG A 368 21.73 -16.28 5.98
N PHE A 369 21.10 -17.43 5.78
CA PHE A 369 21.82 -18.68 5.54
C PHE A 369 22.73 -18.59 4.30
N LYS A 370 22.22 -18.06 3.18
CA LYS A 370 23.02 -17.86 1.95
C LYS A 370 24.21 -16.94 2.19
N GLU A 371 24.00 -15.82 2.88
CA GLU A 371 25.07 -14.87 3.22
C GLU A 371 26.17 -15.54 4.06
N TYR A 372 25.79 -16.28 5.10
CA TYR A 372 26.76 -16.97 5.97
C TYR A 372 27.44 -18.16 5.29
N ALA A 373 26.73 -18.88 4.42
CA ALA A 373 27.33 -19.92 3.59
C ALA A 373 28.42 -19.33 2.68
N CYS A 374 28.19 -18.13 2.12
CA CYS A 374 29.22 -17.44 1.34
C CYS A 374 30.43 -17.05 2.19
N PHE A 375 30.23 -16.62 3.45
CA PHE A 375 31.34 -16.30 4.34
C PHE A 375 32.20 -17.55 4.62
N VAL A 376 31.55 -18.69 4.90
CA VAL A 376 32.24 -19.96 5.09
C VAL A 376 32.98 -20.38 3.82
N GLY A 377 32.33 -20.31 2.65
CA GLY A 377 32.94 -20.64 1.37
C GLY A 377 34.16 -19.76 1.05
N LEU A 378 34.09 -18.46 1.31
CA LEU A 378 35.21 -17.53 1.13
C LEU A 378 36.37 -17.83 2.07
N ALA A 379 36.09 -18.15 3.34
CA ALA A 379 37.12 -18.49 4.31
C ALA A 379 37.81 -19.83 3.97
N ILE A 380 37.04 -20.85 3.57
CA ILE A 380 37.58 -22.12 3.07
C ILE A 380 38.42 -21.89 1.81
N GLY A 381 37.93 -21.08 0.88
CA GLY A 381 38.68 -20.77 -0.34
C GLY A 381 40.01 -20.10 -0.03
N ALA A 382 40.05 -19.20 0.95
CA ALA A 382 41.29 -18.56 1.38
C ALA A 382 42.28 -19.58 1.98
N THR A 383 41.83 -20.51 2.83
CA THR A 383 42.70 -21.56 3.37
C THR A 383 43.20 -22.51 2.28
N VAL A 384 42.32 -22.92 1.36
CA VAL A 384 42.66 -23.83 0.26
C VAL A 384 43.65 -23.20 -0.72
N SER A 385 43.53 -21.90 -0.99
CA SER A 385 44.42 -21.19 -1.91
C SER A 385 45.87 -21.07 -1.40
N GLY A 386 46.11 -21.25 -0.09
CA GLY A 386 47.41 -21.05 0.55
C GLY A 386 47.95 -19.61 0.48
N GLN A 387 47.17 -18.68 -0.08
CA GLN A 387 47.60 -17.31 -0.41
C GLN A 387 47.88 -16.45 0.84
N PHE A 388 47.50 -16.94 2.02
CA PHE A 388 47.50 -16.21 3.30
C PHE A 388 47.96 -17.07 4.49
N GLY A 389 48.88 -18.02 4.29
CA GLY A 389 49.31 -18.97 5.33
C GLY A 389 48.18 -19.91 5.74
N ASP A 390 48.03 -20.20 7.02
CA ASP A 390 46.99 -21.11 7.56
C ASP A 390 45.56 -20.54 7.48
N GLY A 391 45.41 -19.30 6.99
CA GLY A 391 44.13 -18.62 6.78
C GLY A 391 43.39 -18.18 8.04
N GLU A 392 44.01 -18.27 9.22
CA GLU A 392 43.45 -17.87 10.52
C GLU A 392 42.93 -16.42 10.55
N ASP A 393 43.66 -15.49 9.92
CA ASP A 393 43.24 -14.10 9.78
C ASP A 393 41.89 -13.96 9.05
N VAL A 394 41.68 -14.77 8.00
CA VAL A 394 40.48 -14.69 7.16
C VAL A 394 39.28 -15.28 7.89
N TRP A 395 39.46 -16.37 8.62
CA TRP A 395 38.43 -16.93 9.50
C TRP A 395 38.03 -15.94 10.58
N THR A 396 39.00 -15.23 11.16
CA THR A 396 38.72 -14.19 12.15
C THR A 396 37.89 -13.06 11.55
N LEU A 397 38.26 -12.57 10.36
CA LEU A 397 37.47 -11.57 9.64
C LEU A 397 36.05 -12.08 9.29
N ALA A 398 35.92 -13.33 8.87
CA ALA A 398 34.63 -13.95 8.58
C ALA A 398 33.73 -14.01 9.82
N LEU A 399 34.28 -14.40 10.98
CA LEU A 399 33.56 -14.45 12.25
C LEU A 399 33.15 -13.05 12.73
N VAL A 400 34.02 -12.05 12.59
CA VAL A 400 33.69 -10.64 12.92
C VAL A 400 32.58 -10.12 12.02
N ALA A 401 32.65 -10.38 10.72
CA ALA A 401 31.60 -10.01 9.77
C ALA A 401 30.26 -10.68 10.10
N LEU A 402 30.28 -11.98 10.42
CA LEU A 402 29.11 -12.75 10.83
C LEU A 402 28.50 -12.20 12.12
N ALA A 403 29.32 -11.92 13.14
CA ALA A 403 28.88 -11.37 14.42
C ALA A 403 28.23 -9.98 14.23
N LEU A 404 28.91 -9.09 13.52
CA LEU A 404 28.42 -7.75 13.20
C LEU A 404 27.06 -7.80 12.48
N GLN A 405 26.96 -8.64 11.44
CA GLN A 405 25.75 -8.75 10.63
C GLN A 405 24.60 -9.38 11.43
N SER A 406 24.90 -10.37 12.29
CA SER A 406 23.92 -10.98 13.19
C SER A 406 23.35 -9.97 14.18
N VAL A 407 24.19 -9.17 14.83
CA VAL A 407 23.76 -8.12 15.76
C VAL A 407 22.92 -7.07 15.05
N LYS A 408 23.39 -6.57 13.88
CA LYS A 408 22.65 -5.58 13.09
C LYS A 408 21.25 -6.10 12.72
N HIS A 409 21.16 -7.33 12.24
CA HIS A 409 19.88 -7.93 11.88
C HIS A 409 18.94 -8.10 13.06
N LEU A 410 19.46 -8.52 14.22
CA LEU A 410 18.67 -8.63 15.43
C LEU A 410 18.10 -7.26 15.85
N LEU A 411 18.90 -6.20 15.77
CA LEU A 411 18.47 -4.83 16.05
C LEU A 411 17.42 -4.35 15.04
N ASP A 412 17.60 -4.62 13.75
CA ASP A 412 16.66 -4.28 12.68
C ASP A 412 15.32 -4.98 12.87
N PHE A 413 15.35 -6.27 13.18
CA PHE A 413 14.16 -7.07 13.45
C PHE A 413 13.41 -6.57 14.69
N SER A 414 14.14 -6.36 15.79
CA SER A 414 13.58 -5.89 17.07
C SER A 414 12.93 -4.51 16.94
N PHE A 415 13.64 -3.56 16.32
CA PHE A 415 13.12 -2.22 16.08
C PHE A 415 11.93 -2.23 15.10
N GLY A 416 12.01 -3.05 14.04
CA GLY A 416 10.92 -3.23 13.08
C GLY A 416 9.67 -3.81 13.73
N ALA A 417 9.81 -4.84 14.55
CA ALA A 417 8.72 -5.47 15.28
C ALA A 417 8.05 -4.48 16.27
N ALA A 418 8.84 -3.71 17.01
CA ALA A 418 8.32 -2.70 17.93
C ALA A 418 7.53 -1.58 17.21
N ASN A 419 8.01 -1.11 16.05
CA ASN A 419 7.34 -0.04 15.32
C ASN A 419 6.16 -0.50 14.45
N ARG A 420 6.15 -1.75 13.97
CA ARG A 420 4.99 -2.31 13.25
C ARG A 420 3.71 -2.32 14.11
N ARG A 421 3.85 -2.35 15.44
CA ARG A 421 2.74 -2.35 16.39
C ARG A 421 2.17 -0.97 16.67
N LYS A 422 2.88 0.12 16.32
CA LYS A 422 2.39 1.48 16.61
C LYS A 422 1.34 1.89 15.57
N PRO A 423 0.06 2.06 15.96
CA PRO A 423 -0.94 2.56 15.04
C PRO A 423 -0.58 3.97 14.56
N PRO A 424 -1.02 4.39 13.36
CA PRO A 424 -0.89 5.78 12.95
C PRO A 424 -1.55 6.65 14.01
N VAL A 425 -0.90 7.76 14.37
CA VAL A 425 -1.43 8.55 15.46
C VAL A 425 -2.78 9.15 15.04
N PRO A 426 -3.83 9.00 15.87
CA PRO A 426 -5.15 9.53 15.59
C PRO A 426 -5.10 11.02 15.24
N LEU A 427 -6.07 11.43 14.41
CA LEU A 427 -6.38 12.84 14.24
C LEU A 427 -7.09 13.35 15.51
N PRO A 428 -6.92 14.63 15.87
CA PRO A 428 -7.80 15.26 16.85
C PRO A 428 -9.26 15.05 16.46
N THR A 429 -10.11 14.78 17.44
CA THR A 429 -11.54 14.65 17.19
C THR A 429 -12.14 16.02 16.93
N LEU A 430 -13.16 16.05 16.08
CA LEU A 430 -13.94 17.24 15.75
C LEU A 430 -15.41 16.86 15.84
N ASP A 431 -16.25 17.76 16.36
CA ASP A 431 -17.69 17.53 16.44
C ASP A 431 -18.29 17.37 15.03
N LEU A 432 -19.29 16.50 14.84
CA LEU A 432 -19.92 16.28 13.53
C LEU A 432 -20.71 17.50 13.02
N THR A 433 -21.09 18.42 13.90
CA THR A 433 -21.83 19.66 13.57
C THR A 433 -20.92 20.87 13.37
N ALA A 434 -19.61 20.74 13.62
CA ALA A 434 -18.65 21.83 13.46
C ALA A 434 -18.59 22.30 12.00
N ALA A 435 -18.90 23.57 11.75
CA ALA A 435 -19.07 24.15 10.42
C ALA A 435 -17.82 24.08 9.52
N ASP A 436 -16.63 24.04 10.09
CA ASP A 436 -15.37 23.96 9.33
C ASP A 436 -14.28 23.14 10.03
N ASP A 437 -13.12 22.99 9.38
CA ASP A 437 -11.97 22.24 9.89
C ASP A 437 -10.89 23.11 10.58
N ARG A 438 -11.17 24.37 10.92
CA ARG A 438 -10.21 25.24 11.64
C ARG A 438 -9.81 24.67 13.00
N PRO A 439 -10.72 24.16 13.87
CA PRO A 439 -10.32 23.61 15.16
C PRO A 439 -9.40 22.40 15.02
N LEU A 440 -9.64 21.57 13.99
CA LEU A 440 -8.76 20.45 13.65
C LEU A 440 -7.37 20.94 13.23
N ARG A 441 -7.30 21.99 12.40
CA ARG A 441 -6.05 22.63 11.97
C ARG A 441 -5.26 23.19 13.17
N GLU A 442 -5.92 23.94 14.04
CA GLU A 442 -5.33 24.49 15.27
C GLU A 442 -4.79 23.40 16.20
N ALA A 443 -5.53 22.31 16.39
CA ALA A 443 -5.08 21.17 17.19
C ALA A 443 -3.85 20.47 16.56
N LEU A 444 -3.81 20.36 15.23
CA LEU A 444 -2.66 19.80 14.51
C LEU A 444 -1.42 20.70 14.59
N GLU A 445 -1.59 22.03 14.52
CA GLU A 445 -0.51 23.00 14.67
C GLU A 445 0.01 23.05 16.12
N THR A 446 -0.87 23.06 17.12
CA THR A 446 -0.49 22.96 18.54
C THR A 446 0.34 21.70 18.80
N ARG A 447 -0.08 20.58 18.21
CA ARG A 447 0.63 19.31 18.29
C ARG A 447 1.98 19.29 17.56
N LYS A 448 2.13 20.09 16.50
CA LYS A 448 3.38 20.27 15.77
C LYS A 448 4.35 21.14 16.57
N LEU A 449 3.85 22.19 17.22
CA LEU A 449 4.62 23.08 18.09
C LEU A 449 5.10 22.37 19.36
N SER A 450 4.26 21.56 20.01
CA SER A 450 4.65 20.77 21.19
C SER A 450 5.74 19.73 20.90
N ARG A 451 5.86 19.31 19.64
CA ARG A 451 6.91 18.42 19.15
C ARG A 451 8.13 19.16 18.61
N SER A 452 8.18 20.49 18.63
CA SER A 452 9.26 21.26 18.03
C SER A 452 10.47 21.42 18.98
N GLY A 453 11.17 20.33 19.27
CA GLY A 453 12.50 20.38 19.92
C GLY A 453 13.65 20.54 18.90
N GLY A 454 14.84 20.92 19.37
CA GLY A 454 16.04 21.06 18.50
C GLY A 454 16.35 19.79 17.68
N VAL A 455 16.17 18.61 18.29
CA VAL A 455 16.34 17.31 17.61
C VAL A 455 15.30 17.10 16.51
N HIS A 456 14.03 17.48 16.72
CA HIS A 456 12.98 17.38 15.70
C HIS A 456 13.23 18.31 14.50
N THR A 457 13.82 19.47 14.74
CA THR A 457 14.19 20.41 13.67
C THR A 457 15.32 19.85 12.82
N ALA A 458 16.37 19.28 13.44
CA ALA A 458 17.43 18.58 12.73
C ALA A 458 16.90 17.38 11.93
N LEU A 459 16.04 16.55 12.53
CA LEU A 459 15.39 15.42 11.84
C LEU A 459 14.51 15.89 10.67
N ARG A 460 13.81 17.02 10.78
CA ARG A 460 13.01 17.60 9.68
C ARG A 460 13.87 18.08 8.53
N PHE A 461 14.93 18.84 8.81
CA PHE A 461 15.88 19.28 7.78
C PHE A 461 16.48 18.07 7.07
N TRP A 462 16.89 17.07 7.85
CA TRP A 462 17.42 15.84 7.31
C TRP A 462 16.36 15.10 6.47
N ALA A 463 15.11 14.94 6.93
CA ALA A 463 14.04 14.36 6.12
C ALA A 463 13.79 15.13 4.80
N ARG A 464 13.86 16.47 4.83
CA ARG A 464 13.71 17.32 3.64
C ARG A 464 14.86 17.12 2.64
N ALA A 465 16.11 17.05 3.11
CA ALA A 465 17.27 16.76 2.27
C ALA A 465 17.17 15.38 1.60
N GLY A 466 16.46 14.43 2.21
CA GLY A 466 16.19 13.11 1.61
C GLY A 466 15.25 13.13 0.40
N ARG A 467 14.64 14.27 0.07
CA ARG A 467 13.82 14.42 -1.15
C ARG A 467 14.66 14.57 -2.41
N PHE A 468 15.92 15.03 -2.28
CA PHE A 468 16.84 15.10 -3.39
C PHE A 468 17.27 13.67 -3.80
N ARG A 469 17.08 13.31 -5.08
CA ARG A 469 17.28 11.93 -5.57
C ARG A 469 18.65 11.34 -5.23
N PRO A 470 19.79 12.06 -5.36
CA PRO A 470 21.09 11.51 -4.99
C PRO A 470 21.19 11.21 -3.49
N VAL A 471 20.70 12.13 -2.65
CA VAL A 471 20.70 11.97 -1.19
C VAL A 471 19.76 10.83 -0.76
N HIS A 472 18.61 10.68 -1.41
CA HIS A 472 17.70 9.57 -1.18
C HIS A 472 18.42 8.22 -1.37
N TRP A 473 19.12 8.06 -2.50
CA TRP A 473 19.82 6.81 -2.81
C TRP A 473 21.05 6.58 -1.93
N ALA A 474 21.83 7.63 -1.64
CA ALA A 474 22.93 7.54 -0.69
C ALA A 474 22.46 7.04 0.69
N ARG A 475 21.31 7.51 1.16
CA ARG A 475 20.69 7.05 2.43
C ARG A 475 20.19 5.62 2.36
N LYS A 476 19.75 5.15 1.20
CA LYS A 476 19.37 3.75 1.02
C LYS A 476 20.61 2.84 1.06
N MET A 477 21.71 3.27 0.44
CA MET A 477 22.96 2.51 0.38
C MET A 477 23.71 2.49 1.73
N ILE A 478 23.76 3.59 2.47
CA ILE A 478 24.51 3.68 3.74
C ILE A 478 23.98 2.71 4.80
N VAL A 479 22.71 2.34 4.75
CA VAL A 479 22.09 1.33 5.65
C VAL A 479 22.57 -0.09 5.32
N PHE A 480 23.29 -0.27 4.21
CA PHE A 480 23.79 -1.53 3.69
C PHE A 480 22.71 -2.63 3.66
N PRO A 481 21.62 -2.42 2.90
CA PRO A 481 20.56 -3.42 2.73
C PRO A 481 21.08 -4.71 2.08
N ILE A 482 20.23 -5.74 2.07
CA ILE A 482 20.60 -7.08 1.57
C ILE A 482 21.19 -7.01 0.16
N GLY A 483 20.53 -6.31 -0.77
CA GLY A 483 21.02 -6.19 -2.15
C GLY A 483 22.42 -5.57 -2.26
N GLU A 484 22.70 -4.50 -1.51
CA GLU A 484 24.00 -3.85 -1.50
C GLU A 484 25.10 -4.75 -0.92
N ARG A 485 24.76 -5.60 0.07
CA ARG A 485 25.71 -6.57 0.63
C ARG A 485 26.03 -7.68 -0.36
N PHE A 486 25.01 -8.27 -0.97
CA PHE A 486 25.18 -9.30 -1.99
C PHE A 486 25.95 -8.75 -3.20
N ALA A 487 25.70 -7.50 -3.60
CA ALA A 487 26.50 -6.81 -4.62
C ALA A 487 27.96 -6.64 -4.19
N ALA A 488 28.22 -6.22 -2.95
CA ALA A 488 29.57 -6.10 -2.43
C ALA A 488 30.30 -7.46 -2.42
N ILE A 489 29.65 -8.54 -1.97
CA ILE A 489 30.21 -9.90 -2.01
C ILE A 489 30.52 -10.30 -3.45
N ALA A 490 29.56 -10.14 -4.37
CA ALA A 490 29.71 -10.54 -5.76
C ALA A 490 30.84 -9.80 -6.48
N ILE A 491 30.87 -8.47 -6.34
CA ILE A 491 31.81 -7.61 -7.07
C ILE A 491 33.20 -7.68 -6.42
N VAL A 492 33.30 -7.47 -5.11
CA VAL A 492 34.61 -7.39 -4.45
C VAL A 492 35.33 -8.73 -4.53
N THR A 493 34.63 -9.85 -4.34
CA THR A 493 35.25 -11.19 -4.47
C THR A 493 35.70 -11.48 -5.91
N ALA A 494 34.95 -11.02 -6.91
CA ALA A 494 35.32 -11.22 -8.30
C ALA A 494 36.57 -10.42 -8.71
N PHE A 495 36.87 -9.30 -8.04
CA PHE A 495 38.00 -8.42 -8.36
C PHE A 495 39.17 -8.50 -7.37
N PHE A 496 38.93 -8.93 -6.13
CA PHE A 496 39.90 -8.93 -5.03
C PHE A 496 39.84 -10.23 -4.23
N ASP A 497 40.75 -10.36 -3.26
CA ASP A 497 40.84 -11.55 -2.42
C ASP A 497 39.79 -11.54 -1.29
N PRO A 498 39.50 -12.70 -0.65
CA PRO A 498 38.50 -12.81 0.42
C PRO A 498 38.72 -11.82 1.58
N ARG A 499 39.98 -11.48 1.90
CA ARG A 499 40.32 -10.48 2.93
C ARG A 499 39.68 -9.11 2.65
N VAL A 500 39.80 -8.61 1.42
CA VAL A 500 39.24 -7.31 1.02
C VAL A 500 37.72 -7.35 1.06
N THR A 501 37.13 -8.48 0.68
CA THR A 501 35.68 -8.69 0.78
C THR A 501 35.20 -8.59 2.22
N PHE A 502 35.81 -9.33 3.16
CA PHE A 502 35.41 -9.24 4.57
C PHE A 502 35.67 -7.87 5.19
N LEU A 503 36.80 -7.23 4.90
CA LEU A 503 37.07 -5.86 5.35
C LEU A 503 36.01 -4.89 4.84
N THR A 504 35.60 -5.01 3.57
CA THR A 504 34.51 -4.20 3.00
C THR A 504 33.21 -4.41 3.76
N LEU A 505 32.85 -5.66 4.05
CA LEU A 505 31.63 -6.01 4.80
C LEU A 505 31.67 -5.47 6.23
N ILE A 506 32.80 -5.57 6.91
CA ILE A 506 32.98 -5.10 8.29
C ILE A 506 32.93 -3.58 8.34
N VAL A 507 33.70 -2.88 7.49
CA VAL A 507 33.78 -1.42 7.48
C VAL A 507 32.43 -0.82 7.11
N TRP A 508 31.83 -1.25 6.00
CA TRP A 508 30.53 -0.72 5.58
C TRP A 508 29.42 -1.16 6.54
N GLY A 509 29.44 -2.41 7.01
CA GLY A 509 28.53 -2.91 8.03
C GLY A 509 28.58 -2.11 9.33
N GLY A 510 29.77 -1.70 9.76
CA GLY A 510 30.00 -0.86 10.94
C GLY A 510 29.44 0.54 10.74
N ILE A 511 29.71 1.17 9.59
CA ILE A 511 29.13 2.47 9.22
C ILE A 511 27.59 2.38 9.24
N ALA A 512 27.03 1.34 8.64
CA ALA A 512 25.60 1.10 8.59
C ALA A 512 24.99 0.90 9.98
N ALA A 513 25.65 0.12 10.84
CA ALA A 513 25.23 -0.12 12.21
C ALA A 513 25.20 1.19 13.03
N THR A 514 26.29 1.96 12.97
CA THR A 514 26.37 3.27 13.64
C THR A 514 25.28 4.21 13.12
N TYR A 515 25.17 4.37 11.80
CA TYR A 515 24.18 5.25 11.19
C TYR A 515 22.74 4.88 11.57
N THR A 516 22.39 3.60 11.50
CA THR A 516 21.03 3.14 11.83
C THR A 516 20.74 3.28 13.32
N LEU A 517 21.69 2.94 14.19
CA LEU A 517 21.54 3.05 15.64
C LEU A 517 21.40 4.52 16.07
N THR A 518 22.29 5.41 15.60
CA THR A 518 22.20 6.85 15.87
C THR A 518 20.86 7.41 15.40
N GLY A 519 20.43 7.09 14.18
CA GLY A 519 19.15 7.56 13.66
C GLY A 519 17.94 7.03 14.45
N ARG A 520 18.02 5.81 15.00
CA ARG A 520 16.98 5.23 15.86
C ARG A 520 16.96 5.91 17.23
N LEU A 521 18.12 6.10 17.86
CA LEU A 521 18.24 6.77 19.15
C LEU A 521 17.71 8.21 19.06
N LEU A 522 18.10 8.96 18.03
CA LEU A 522 17.59 10.32 17.81
C LEU A 522 16.06 10.36 17.65
N ARG A 523 15.46 9.38 16.98
CA ARG A 523 14.00 9.28 16.82
C ARG A 523 13.28 8.78 18.08
N SER A 524 13.97 8.11 18.99
CA SER A 524 13.40 7.67 20.27
C SER A 524 13.50 8.76 21.35
N LEU A 525 14.54 9.60 21.28
CA LEU A 525 14.75 10.74 22.17
C LEU A 525 13.96 11.99 21.76
N ALA A 526 13.49 12.03 20.50
CA ALA A 526 12.63 13.07 19.95
C ALA A 526 11.15 12.64 20.05
#